data_AF-A0A1C2HTW4-F1
#
_entry.id   AF-A0A1C2HTW4-F1
#
_cell.length_a   1.000
_cell.length_b   1.000
_cell.length_c   1.000
_cell.angle_alpha   90.00
_cell.angle_beta   90.00
_cell.angle_gamma   90.00
#
_symmetry.space_group_name_H-M   'P 1'
#
loop_
_entity.id
_entity.type
_entity.pdbx_description
1 polymer ?
#
loop_
_entity_poly.entity_id
_entity_poly.type
_entity_poly.pdbx_seq_one_letter_code
_entity_poly.pdbx_strand_id
1 'polypeptide(L)'
;MSDETAEIAEYERRLSYAVERLARGMDQLVATRTELQNELSEALERIATLETEAAQASTASAVDPDTPQIDLAEVQALVTAHQALQAELEQLRAQLATEQDEKAVLEQGLADLKAQQDAALLALEKRLGQRARAATLMQADIGHLKQANDALIEANQLMMNTRGPASTQLVDALTRAELDALRAARAAETRELDEILSGLEPLLSRMNSAEEDADPNHQEAQTNG
;
A
#
# COMPACT_ATOMS: atom_id res chain seq x y z
N MET A 1 14.52 -8.40 -20.71
CA MET A 1 14.79 -6.95 -20.70
C MET A 1 13.84 -6.14 -21.59
N SER A 2 13.34 -6.67 -22.71
CA SER A 2 12.29 -6.01 -23.52
C SER A 2 10.87 -6.13 -22.93
N ASP A 3 10.55 -7.22 -22.23
CA ASP A 3 9.23 -7.43 -21.61
C ASP A 3 8.97 -6.47 -20.44
N GLU A 4 9.93 -6.31 -19.52
CA GLU A 4 9.78 -5.41 -18.36
C GLU A 4 9.55 -3.95 -18.79
N THR A 5 10.19 -3.50 -19.87
CA THR A 5 9.94 -2.14 -20.41
C THR A 5 8.56 -1.99 -21.04
N ALA A 6 7.99 -3.07 -21.58
CA ALA A 6 6.65 -3.07 -22.14
C ALA A 6 5.57 -3.06 -21.04
N GLU A 7 5.78 -3.82 -19.97
CA GLU A 7 4.90 -3.81 -18.79
C GLU A 7 4.89 -2.44 -18.11
N ILE A 8 6.06 -1.82 -17.91
CA ILE A 8 6.15 -0.46 -17.34
C ILE A 8 5.38 0.56 -18.20
N ALA A 9 5.55 0.52 -19.53
CA ALA A 9 4.82 1.41 -20.44
C ALA A 9 3.30 1.17 -20.42
N GLU A 10 2.86 -0.07 -20.19
CA GLU A 10 1.44 -0.38 -20.02
C GLU A 10 0.90 0.16 -18.69
N TYR A 11 1.66 0.04 -17.60
CA TYR A 11 1.29 0.62 -16.31
C TYR A 11 1.17 2.14 -16.38
N GLU A 12 2.11 2.83 -17.05
CA GLU A 12 2.05 4.28 -17.26
C GLU A 12 0.79 4.71 -18.03
N ARG A 13 0.40 3.95 -19.06
CA ARG A 13 -0.83 4.20 -19.82
C ARG A 13 -2.08 4.01 -18.96
N ARG A 14 -2.14 2.93 -18.18
CA ARG A 14 -3.25 2.65 -17.27
C ARG A 14 -3.36 3.73 -16.18
N LEU A 15 -2.23 4.16 -15.63
CA LEU A 15 -2.17 5.18 -14.59
C LEU A 15 -2.62 6.55 -15.13
N SER A 16 -2.16 6.92 -16.32
CA SER A 16 -2.59 8.16 -17.00
C SER A 16 -4.10 8.17 -17.26
N TYR A 17 -4.66 7.05 -17.74
CA TYR A 17 -6.09 6.91 -17.95
C TYR A 17 -6.89 6.97 -16.64
N ALA A 18 -6.39 6.35 -15.58
CA ALA A 18 -7.03 6.38 -14.26
C ALA A 18 -7.04 7.82 -13.69
N VAL A 19 -5.95 8.56 -13.82
CA VAL A 19 -5.85 9.97 -13.40
C VAL A 19 -6.81 10.84 -14.21
N GLU A 20 -6.88 10.67 -15.51
CA GLU A 20 -7.81 11.44 -16.36
C GLU A 20 -9.27 11.15 -16.02
N ARG A 21 -9.61 9.88 -15.72
CA ARG A 21 -10.94 9.49 -15.25
C ARG A 21 -11.26 10.11 -13.89
N LEU A 22 -10.30 10.12 -12.96
CA LEU A 22 -10.46 10.74 -11.64
C LEU A 22 -10.66 12.25 -11.76
N ALA A 23 -9.91 12.94 -12.63
CA ALA A 23 -10.08 14.36 -12.88
C ALA A 23 -11.50 14.68 -13.37
N ARG A 24 -12.01 13.92 -14.36
CA ARG A 24 -13.40 14.09 -14.83
C ARG A 24 -14.44 13.81 -13.74
N GLY A 25 -14.20 12.81 -12.89
CA GLY A 25 -15.09 12.52 -11.76
C GLY A 25 -15.09 13.64 -10.71
N MET A 26 -13.93 14.25 -10.45
CA MET A 26 -13.78 15.41 -9.57
C MET A 26 -14.53 16.62 -10.13
N ASP A 27 -14.42 16.88 -11.43
CA ASP A 27 -15.13 17.98 -12.10
C ASP A 27 -16.66 17.80 -12.00
N GLN A 28 -17.16 16.57 -12.15
CA GLN A 28 -18.58 16.25 -11.94
C GLN A 28 -19.02 16.50 -10.49
N LEU A 29 -18.22 16.09 -9.50
CA LEU A 29 -18.52 16.34 -8.09
C LEU A 29 -18.51 17.82 -7.73
N VAL A 30 -17.61 18.61 -8.34
CA VAL A 30 -17.58 20.06 -8.17
C VAL A 30 -18.83 20.68 -8.80
N ALA A 31 -19.21 20.26 -10.01
CA ALA A 31 -20.42 20.74 -10.68
C ALA A 31 -21.69 20.46 -9.85
N THR A 32 -21.88 19.23 -9.38
CA THR A 32 -23.03 18.86 -8.55
C THR A 32 -23.04 19.61 -7.21
N ARG A 33 -21.87 19.83 -6.60
CA ARG A 33 -21.76 20.68 -5.40
C ARG A 33 -22.22 22.10 -5.68
N THR A 34 -21.81 22.69 -6.81
CA THR A 34 -22.21 24.06 -7.14
C THR A 34 -23.70 24.18 -7.44
N GLU A 35 -24.30 23.19 -8.08
CA GLU A 35 -25.76 23.12 -8.31
C GLU A 35 -26.51 23.08 -6.98
N LEU A 36 -26.12 22.18 -6.06
CA LEU A 36 -26.72 22.10 -4.73
C LEU A 36 -26.54 23.38 -3.90
N GLN A 37 -25.40 24.06 -4.03
CA GLN A 37 -25.18 25.35 -3.37
C GLN A 37 -26.12 26.43 -3.90
N ASN A 38 -26.36 26.45 -5.21
CA ASN A 38 -27.31 27.39 -5.82
C ASN A 38 -28.74 27.08 -5.39
N GLU A 39 -29.17 25.82 -5.41
CA GLU A 39 -30.49 25.41 -4.94
C GLU A 39 -30.72 25.75 -3.46
N LEU A 40 -29.70 25.56 -2.62
CA LEU A 40 -29.74 25.95 -1.20
C LEU A 40 -29.92 27.47 -1.07
N SER A 41 -29.18 28.27 -1.85
CA SER A 41 -29.31 29.73 -1.81
C SER A 41 -30.71 30.20 -2.23
N GLU A 42 -31.28 29.59 -3.27
CA GLU A 42 -32.64 29.91 -3.73
C GLU A 42 -33.70 29.50 -2.70
N ALA A 43 -33.53 28.34 -2.05
CA ALA A 43 -34.42 27.90 -0.98
C ALA A 43 -34.39 28.87 0.21
N LEU A 44 -33.21 29.38 0.58
CA LEU A 44 -33.07 30.37 1.65
C LEU A 44 -33.72 31.71 1.29
N GLU A 45 -33.60 32.17 0.04
CA GLU A 45 -34.29 33.38 -0.44
C GLU A 45 -35.81 33.22 -0.39
N ARG A 46 -36.34 32.05 -0.80
CA ARG A 46 -37.79 31.75 -0.72
C ARG A 46 -38.30 31.76 0.72
N ILE A 47 -37.53 31.20 1.66
CA ILE A 47 -37.89 31.23 3.08
C ILE A 47 -37.93 32.68 3.57
N ALA A 48 -36.92 33.49 3.25
CA ALA A 48 -36.89 34.90 3.62
C ALA A 48 -38.10 35.67 3.06
N THR A 49 -38.50 35.42 1.80
CA THR A 49 -39.69 36.06 1.23
C THR A 49 -40.97 35.66 1.98
N LEU A 50 -41.14 34.36 2.27
CA LEU A 50 -42.31 33.87 3.02
C LEU A 50 -42.36 34.44 4.44
N GLU A 51 -41.22 34.60 5.10
CA GLU A 51 -41.14 35.25 6.42
C GLU A 51 -41.54 36.73 6.35
N THR A 52 -41.13 37.46 5.30
CA THR A 52 -41.55 38.86 5.13
C THR A 52 -43.03 39.01 4.78
N GLU A 53 -43.59 38.10 3.99
CA GLU A 53 -45.03 38.06 3.68
C GLU A 53 -45.86 37.73 4.92
N ALA A 54 -45.41 36.78 5.76
CA ALA A 54 -46.04 36.44 7.02
C ALA A 54 -45.98 37.60 8.04
N ALA A 55 -44.86 38.34 8.08
CA ALA A 55 -44.72 39.52 8.93
C ALA A 55 -45.63 40.68 8.46
N GLN A 56 -45.73 40.91 7.15
CA GLN A 56 -46.64 41.92 6.59
C GLN A 56 -48.11 41.57 6.83
N ALA A 57 -48.49 40.31 6.66
CA ALA A 57 -49.84 39.82 6.98
C ALA A 57 -50.21 40.00 8.47
N SER A 58 -49.23 39.88 9.37
CA SER A 58 -49.43 40.13 10.81
C SER A 58 -49.60 41.61 11.18
N THR A 59 -49.07 42.53 10.38
CA THR A 59 -49.17 44.00 10.63
C THR A 59 -50.36 44.68 9.95
N ALA A 60 -50.99 44.03 8.96
CA ALA A 60 -52.18 44.54 8.28
C ALA A 60 -53.51 44.20 8.98
N SER A 61 -53.47 43.47 10.10
CA SER A 61 -54.67 43.11 10.88
C SER A 61 -55.08 44.25 11.82
N ALA A 62 -55.71 45.28 11.25
CA ALA A 62 -56.66 46.10 12.00
C ALA A 62 -57.90 45.23 12.26
N VAL A 63 -58.24 45.08 13.54
CA VAL A 63 -59.34 44.25 14.05
C VAL A 63 -60.68 44.72 13.47
N ASP A 64 -61.18 43.94 12.51
CA ASP A 64 -62.59 43.81 12.11
C ASP A 64 -63.15 42.57 12.86
N PRO A 65 -64.32 42.60 13.51
CA PRO A 65 -64.79 41.47 14.34
C PRO A 65 -65.41 40.32 13.54
N ASP A 66 -65.26 40.28 12.21
CA ASP A 66 -65.47 39.08 11.42
C ASP A 66 -64.14 38.34 11.28
N THR A 67 -63.83 37.54 12.29
CA THR A 67 -62.75 36.53 12.26
C THR A 67 -62.81 35.75 10.94
N PRO A 68 -61.77 35.75 10.08
CA PRO A 68 -61.63 34.67 9.14
C PRO A 68 -61.51 33.42 10.01
N GLN A 69 -62.52 32.56 9.96
CA GLN A 69 -62.45 31.26 10.59
C GLN A 69 -61.23 30.56 9.98
N ILE A 70 -60.11 30.59 10.69
CA ILE A 70 -58.95 29.76 10.40
C ILE A 70 -59.53 28.36 10.40
N ASP A 71 -59.58 27.74 9.23
CA ASP A 71 -60.15 26.42 9.10
C ASP A 71 -59.27 25.49 9.93
N LEU A 72 -59.81 25.04 11.06
CA LEU A 72 -59.09 24.21 12.02
C LEU A 72 -58.56 22.94 11.33
N ALA A 73 -59.24 22.52 10.25
CA ALA A 73 -58.82 21.43 9.38
C ALA A 73 -57.54 21.75 8.58
N GLU A 74 -57.36 22.96 8.06
CA GLU A 74 -56.14 23.36 7.36
C GLU A 74 -54.93 23.45 8.30
N VAL A 75 -55.12 23.99 9.51
CA VAL A 75 -54.05 24.03 10.52
C VAL A 75 -53.67 22.62 10.95
N GLN A 76 -54.65 21.73 11.14
CA GLN A 76 -54.37 20.33 11.44
C GLN A 76 -53.65 19.62 10.30
N ALA A 77 -53.98 19.92 9.04
CA ALA A 77 -53.29 19.36 7.87
C ALA A 77 -51.83 19.86 7.77
N LEU A 78 -51.57 21.12 8.10
CA LEU A 78 -50.20 21.66 8.15
C LEU A 78 -49.38 21.05 9.29
N VAL A 79 -50.01 20.84 10.46
CA VAL A 79 -49.36 20.19 11.61
C VAL A 79 -49.00 18.74 11.29
N THR A 80 -49.89 17.99 10.63
CA THR A 80 -49.59 16.60 10.23
C THR A 80 -48.53 16.53 9.14
N ALA A 81 -48.54 17.46 8.17
CA ALA A 81 -47.49 17.57 7.16
C ALA A 81 -46.12 17.91 7.78
N HIS A 82 -46.10 18.83 8.75
CA HIS A 82 -44.88 19.17 9.49
C HIS A 82 -44.35 17.99 10.30
N GLN A 83 -45.24 17.24 10.97
CA GLN A 83 -44.87 16.02 11.68
C GLN A 83 -44.33 14.93 10.74
N ALA A 84 -44.90 14.78 9.54
CA ALA A 84 -44.40 13.85 8.53
C ALA A 84 -43.01 14.23 8.03
N LEU A 85 -42.77 15.52 7.74
CA LEU A 85 -41.45 16.04 7.37
C LEU A 85 -40.42 15.87 8.50
N GLN A 86 -40.82 16.09 9.76
CA GLN A 86 -39.96 15.85 10.91
C GLN A 86 -39.55 14.37 11.00
N ALA A 87 -40.49 13.44 10.81
CA ALA A 87 -40.19 12.01 10.80
C ALA A 87 -39.25 11.61 9.64
N GLU A 88 -39.44 12.18 8.46
CA GLU A 88 -38.55 11.95 7.31
C GLU A 88 -37.14 12.50 7.55
N LEU A 89 -37.01 13.69 8.16
CA LEU A 89 -35.71 14.25 8.54
C LEU A 89 -35.00 13.39 9.59
N GLU A 90 -35.73 12.84 10.57
CA GLU A 90 -35.16 11.91 11.55
C GLU A 90 -34.67 10.62 10.88
N GLN A 91 -35.44 10.08 9.94
CA GLN A 91 -35.06 8.89 9.18
C GLN A 91 -33.80 9.15 8.32
N LEU A 92 -33.75 10.28 7.60
CA LEU A 92 -32.59 10.66 6.80
C LEU A 92 -31.35 10.90 7.66
N ARG A 93 -31.50 11.49 8.85
CA ARG A 93 -30.40 11.64 9.82
C ARG A 93 -29.88 10.30 10.32
N ALA A 94 -30.78 9.35 10.58
CA ALA A 94 -30.38 8.00 10.99
C ALA A 94 -29.62 7.28 9.88
N GLN A 95 -30.07 7.37 8.63
CA GLN A 95 -29.38 6.82 7.46
C GLN A 95 -28.01 7.48 7.24
N LEU A 96 -27.92 8.80 7.38
CA LEU A 96 -26.66 9.51 7.25
C LEU A 96 -25.67 9.09 8.34
N ALA A 97 -26.13 8.89 9.58
CA ALA A 97 -25.29 8.40 10.66
C ALA A 97 -24.76 6.98 10.37
N THR A 98 -25.61 6.06 9.88
CA THR A 98 -25.17 4.70 9.53
C THR A 98 -24.14 4.70 8.41
N GLU A 99 -24.36 5.50 7.36
CA GLU A 99 -23.40 5.63 6.24
C GLU A 99 -22.07 6.25 6.70
N GLN A 100 -22.10 7.19 7.65
CA GLN A 100 -20.88 7.76 8.23
C GLN A 100 -20.08 6.73 9.02
N ASP A 101 -20.76 5.88 9.80
CA ASP A 101 -20.12 4.81 10.56
C ASP A 101 -19.52 3.76 9.61
N GLU A 102 -20.26 3.34 8.58
CA GLU A 102 -19.76 2.41 7.56
C GLU A 102 -18.54 2.97 6.83
N LYS A 103 -18.60 4.25 6.45
CA LYS A 103 -17.47 4.95 5.83
C LYS A 103 -16.25 4.97 6.77
N ALA A 104 -16.43 5.25 8.06
CA ALA A 104 -15.33 5.27 9.02
C ALA A 104 -14.65 3.89 9.12
N VAL A 105 -15.43 2.80 9.13
CA VAL A 105 -14.90 1.43 9.14
C VAL A 105 -14.13 1.13 7.85
N LEU A 106 -14.65 1.53 6.69
CA LEU A 106 -13.97 1.34 5.41
C LEU A 106 -12.67 2.14 5.32
N GLU A 107 -12.65 3.37 5.82
CA GLU A 107 -11.44 4.21 5.87
C GLU A 107 -10.36 3.61 6.78
N GLN A 108 -10.75 3.05 7.93
CA GLN A 108 -9.85 2.32 8.82
C GLN A 108 -9.30 1.08 8.14
N GLY A 109 -10.16 0.24 7.55
CA GLY A 109 -9.72 -0.96 6.83
C GLY A 109 -8.79 -0.64 5.64
N LEU A 110 -9.04 0.48 4.95
CA LEU A 110 -8.18 0.95 3.87
C LEU A 110 -6.82 1.44 4.38
N ALA A 111 -6.79 2.12 5.54
CA ALA A 111 -5.54 2.52 6.18
C ALA A 111 -4.70 1.29 6.61
N ASP A 112 -5.34 0.29 7.21
CA ASP A 112 -4.69 -0.96 7.62
C ASP A 112 -4.14 -1.73 6.42
N LEU A 113 -4.94 -1.84 5.35
CA LEU A 113 -4.51 -2.49 4.12
C LEU A 113 -3.33 -1.77 3.48
N LYS A 114 -3.32 -0.43 3.46
CA LYS A 114 -2.17 0.34 2.99
C LYS A 114 -0.93 0.09 3.84
N ALA A 115 -1.06 0.11 5.17
CA ALA A 115 0.06 -0.18 6.06
C ALA A 115 0.64 -1.59 5.82
N GLN A 116 -0.22 -2.58 5.57
CA GLN A 116 0.21 -3.94 5.22
C GLN A 116 0.93 -3.99 3.86
N GLN A 117 0.40 -3.28 2.86
CA GLN A 117 1.03 -3.20 1.53
C GLN A 117 2.38 -2.50 1.59
N ASP A 118 2.50 -1.38 2.30
CA ASP A 118 3.75 -0.65 2.48
C ASP A 118 4.80 -1.53 3.20
N ALA A 119 4.39 -2.25 4.25
CA ALA A 119 5.26 -3.19 4.94
C ALA A 119 5.72 -4.34 4.01
N ALA A 120 4.82 -4.88 3.19
CA ALA A 120 5.14 -5.93 2.23
C ALA A 120 6.08 -5.43 1.12
N LEU A 121 5.86 -4.22 0.60
CA LEU A 121 6.73 -3.57 -0.39
C LEU A 121 8.13 -3.34 0.17
N LEU A 122 8.24 -2.76 1.37
CA LEU A 122 9.54 -2.56 2.03
C LEU A 122 10.28 -3.89 2.27
N ALA A 123 9.56 -4.96 2.63
CA ALA A 123 10.14 -6.28 2.78
C ALA A 123 10.64 -6.86 1.45
N LEU A 124 9.89 -6.66 0.36
CA LEU A 124 10.28 -7.08 -0.99
C LEU A 124 11.49 -6.29 -1.50
N GLU A 125 11.49 -4.96 -1.35
CA GLU A 125 12.61 -4.08 -1.72
C GLU A 125 13.89 -4.47 -0.97
N LYS A 126 13.78 -4.75 0.33
CA LYS A 126 14.92 -5.23 1.14
C LYS A 126 15.47 -6.55 0.62
N ARG A 127 14.60 -7.52 0.30
CA ARG A 127 15.00 -8.82 -0.25
C ARG A 127 15.63 -8.69 -1.63
N LEU A 128 15.10 -7.81 -2.48
CA LEU A 128 15.66 -7.51 -3.80
C LEU A 128 17.05 -6.90 -3.65
N GLY A 129 17.20 -5.89 -2.78
CA GLY A 129 18.48 -5.26 -2.49
C GLY A 129 19.53 -6.25 -1.94
N GLN A 130 19.13 -7.18 -1.09
CA GLN A 130 20.00 -8.27 -0.61
C GLN A 130 20.44 -9.20 -1.74
N ARG A 131 19.50 -9.65 -2.59
CA ARG A 131 19.82 -10.52 -3.75
C ARG A 131 20.70 -9.83 -4.78
N ALA A 132 20.47 -8.55 -5.04
CA ALA A 132 21.32 -7.77 -5.94
C ALA A 132 22.77 -7.71 -5.44
N ARG A 133 22.97 -7.49 -4.12
CA ARG A 133 24.30 -7.51 -3.51
C ARG A 133 24.94 -8.90 -3.59
N ALA A 134 24.19 -9.95 -3.27
CA ALA A 134 24.67 -11.34 -3.40
C ALA A 134 25.14 -11.65 -4.82
N ALA A 135 24.33 -11.28 -5.83
CA ALA A 135 24.69 -11.45 -7.24
C ALA A 135 25.97 -10.69 -7.63
N THR A 136 26.17 -9.46 -7.15
CA THR A 136 27.42 -8.72 -7.41
C THR A 136 28.65 -9.38 -6.78
N LEU A 137 28.50 -9.96 -5.59
CA LEU A 137 29.58 -10.68 -4.92
C LEU A 137 29.91 -11.99 -5.65
N MET A 138 28.90 -12.77 -6.03
CA MET A 138 29.08 -13.98 -6.84
C MET A 138 29.79 -13.67 -8.17
N GLN A 139 29.42 -12.56 -8.82
CA GLN A 139 30.07 -12.13 -10.06
C GLN A 139 31.56 -11.80 -9.84
N ALA A 140 31.92 -11.19 -8.71
CA ALA A 140 33.30 -10.94 -8.33
C ALA A 140 34.06 -12.25 -8.08
N ASP A 141 33.45 -13.20 -7.37
CA ASP A 141 34.04 -14.52 -7.10
C ASP A 141 34.31 -15.31 -8.38
N ILE A 142 33.35 -15.32 -9.32
CA ILE A 142 33.54 -15.92 -10.64
C ILE A 142 34.71 -15.26 -11.36
N GLY A 143 34.87 -13.93 -11.25
CA GLY A 143 36.02 -13.21 -11.78
C GLY A 143 37.35 -13.68 -11.19
N HIS A 144 37.42 -13.80 -9.85
CA HIS A 144 38.60 -14.28 -9.15
C HIS A 144 38.95 -15.73 -9.50
N LEU A 145 37.95 -16.61 -9.59
CA LEU A 145 38.14 -18.00 -10.00
C LEU A 145 38.66 -18.13 -11.42
N LYS A 146 38.11 -17.33 -12.35
CA LYS A 146 38.60 -17.28 -13.74
C LYS A 146 40.05 -16.83 -13.80
N GLN A 147 40.38 -15.73 -13.12
CA GLN A 147 41.76 -15.22 -13.08
C GLN A 147 42.74 -16.24 -12.49
N ALA A 148 42.38 -16.92 -11.40
CA ALA A 148 43.21 -17.93 -10.78
C ALA A 148 43.38 -19.18 -11.69
N ASN A 149 42.32 -19.56 -12.41
CA ASN A 149 42.37 -20.66 -13.38
C ASN A 149 43.24 -20.31 -14.61
N ASP A 150 43.09 -19.10 -15.16
CA ASP A 150 43.93 -18.62 -16.25
C ASP A 150 45.41 -18.61 -15.87
N ALA A 151 45.75 -18.16 -14.65
CA ALA A 151 47.11 -18.20 -14.11
C ALA A 151 47.64 -19.63 -13.96
N LEU A 152 46.80 -20.57 -13.53
CA LEU A 152 47.13 -22.00 -13.47
C LEU A 152 47.37 -22.61 -14.86
N ILE A 153 46.54 -22.26 -15.84
CA ILE A 153 46.68 -22.73 -17.22
C ILE A 153 48.00 -22.21 -17.80
N GLU A 154 48.29 -20.92 -17.63
CA GLU A 154 49.54 -20.29 -18.10
C GLU A 154 50.77 -20.95 -17.46
N ALA A 155 50.77 -21.13 -16.14
CA ALA A 155 51.85 -21.79 -15.42
C ALA A 155 52.06 -23.25 -15.87
N ASN A 156 50.98 -24.00 -16.09
CA ASN A 156 51.05 -25.37 -16.61
C ASN A 156 51.57 -25.42 -18.06
N GLN A 157 51.14 -24.51 -18.93
CA GLN A 157 51.64 -24.42 -20.30
C GLN A 157 53.13 -24.10 -20.33
N LEU A 158 53.60 -23.17 -19.50
CA LEU A 158 55.02 -22.86 -19.36
C LEU A 158 55.83 -24.08 -18.93
N MET A 159 55.33 -24.85 -17.97
CA MET A 159 55.96 -26.09 -17.51
C MET A 159 55.99 -27.17 -18.62
N MET A 160 54.91 -27.35 -19.36
CA MET A 160 54.84 -28.31 -20.47
C MET A 160 55.81 -27.94 -21.61
N ASN A 161 55.97 -26.64 -21.86
CA ASN A 161 56.82 -26.12 -22.93
C ASN A 161 58.31 -26.11 -22.56
N THR A 162 58.67 -26.18 -21.28
CA THR A 162 60.07 -26.36 -20.85
C THR A 162 60.58 -27.77 -21.15
N ARG A 163 61.52 -27.88 -22.11
CA ARG A 163 62.30 -29.10 -22.32
C ARG A 163 63.41 -29.20 -21.27
N GLY A 164 63.15 -29.94 -20.18
CA GLY A 164 64.12 -30.19 -19.12
C GLY A 164 63.47 -30.22 -17.73
N PRO A 165 64.24 -30.43 -16.65
CA PRO A 165 63.72 -30.30 -15.29
C PRO A 165 63.21 -28.87 -15.08
N ALA A 166 62.02 -28.75 -14.49
CA ALA A 166 61.40 -27.45 -14.21
C ALA A 166 62.32 -26.61 -13.31
N SER A 167 62.46 -25.32 -13.63
CA SER A 167 63.21 -24.40 -12.78
C SER A 167 62.48 -24.22 -11.44
N THR A 168 63.22 -23.99 -10.36
CA THR A 168 62.63 -23.71 -9.03
C THR A 168 61.63 -22.55 -9.08
N GLN A 169 61.91 -21.53 -9.91
CA GLN A 169 61.02 -20.39 -10.10
C GLN A 169 59.69 -20.76 -10.76
N LEU A 170 59.69 -21.71 -11.71
CA LEU A 170 58.47 -22.22 -12.35
C LEU A 170 57.65 -23.07 -11.37
N VAL A 171 58.32 -23.90 -10.56
CA VAL A 171 57.67 -24.68 -9.50
C VAL A 171 57.06 -23.76 -8.44
N ASP A 172 57.79 -22.73 -8.01
CA ASP A 172 57.28 -21.71 -7.06
C ASP A 172 56.10 -20.93 -7.65
N ALA A 173 56.12 -20.62 -8.95
CA ALA A 173 55.02 -19.93 -9.62
C ALA A 173 53.77 -20.83 -9.73
N LEU A 174 53.94 -22.10 -10.09
CA LEU A 174 52.85 -23.07 -10.17
C LEU A 174 52.20 -23.31 -8.81
N THR A 175 53.01 -23.54 -7.78
CA THR A 175 52.52 -23.78 -6.41
C THR A 175 51.80 -22.56 -5.83
N ARG A 176 52.25 -21.33 -6.14
CA ARG A 176 51.51 -20.11 -5.78
C ARG A 176 50.18 -20.01 -6.52
N ALA A 177 50.16 -20.25 -7.83
CA ALA A 177 48.93 -20.25 -8.62
C ALA A 177 47.92 -21.29 -8.13
N GLU A 178 48.39 -22.48 -7.73
CA GLU A 178 47.56 -23.54 -7.14
C GLU A 178 46.98 -23.14 -5.78
N LEU A 179 47.80 -22.59 -4.89
CA LEU A 179 47.33 -22.10 -3.60
C LEU A 179 46.33 -20.96 -3.75
N ASP A 180 46.54 -20.05 -4.70
CA ASP A 180 45.63 -18.93 -4.94
C ASP A 180 44.30 -19.40 -5.55
N ALA A 181 44.32 -20.40 -6.45
CA ALA A 181 43.11 -21.04 -6.95
C ALA A 181 42.34 -21.78 -5.85
N LEU A 182 43.03 -22.54 -4.99
CA LEU A 182 42.40 -23.23 -3.86
C LEU A 182 41.79 -22.25 -2.85
N ARG A 183 42.47 -21.13 -2.57
CA ARG A 183 41.94 -20.07 -1.70
C ARG A 183 40.72 -19.41 -2.31
N ALA A 184 40.75 -19.10 -3.60
CA ALA A 184 39.61 -18.52 -4.30
C ALA A 184 38.40 -19.47 -4.29
N ALA A 185 38.62 -20.77 -4.54
CA ALA A 185 37.58 -21.80 -4.47
C ALA A 185 36.98 -21.91 -3.07
N ARG A 186 37.82 -22.02 -2.03
CA ARG A 186 37.35 -22.06 -0.64
C ARG A 186 36.59 -20.83 -0.23
N ALA A 187 37.03 -19.64 -0.63
CA ALA A 187 36.35 -18.39 -0.31
C ALA A 187 34.95 -18.33 -0.94
N ALA A 188 34.82 -18.76 -2.21
CA ALA A 188 33.53 -18.87 -2.89
C ALA A 188 32.61 -19.88 -2.20
N GLU A 189 33.11 -21.08 -1.87
CA GLU A 189 32.36 -22.12 -1.15
C GLU A 189 31.86 -21.64 0.22
N THR A 190 32.73 -21.00 1.03
CA THR A 190 32.32 -20.47 2.34
C THR A 190 31.21 -19.43 2.22
N ARG A 191 31.26 -18.58 1.18
CA ARG A 191 30.25 -17.55 0.95
C ARG A 191 28.92 -18.15 0.50
N GLU A 192 28.95 -19.18 -0.34
CA GLU A 192 27.74 -19.91 -0.73
C GLU A 192 27.10 -20.59 0.49
N LEU A 193 27.90 -21.21 1.36
CA LEU A 193 27.42 -21.83 2.60
C LEU A 193 26.79 -20.78 3.53
N ASP A 194 27.42 -19.62 3.71
CA ASP A 194 26.86 -18.52 4.51
C ASP A 194 25.53 -18.02 3.94
N GLU A 195 25.39 -17.94 2.61
CA GLU A 195 24.14 -17.54 1.96
C GLU A 195 23.03 -18.59 2.15
N ILE A 196 23.34 -19.88 2.01
CA ILE A 196 22.40 -20.97 2.27
C ILE A 196 21.95 -20.95 3.74
N LEU A 197 22.90 -20.83 4.68
CA LEU A 197 22.59 -20.76 6.12
C LEU A 197 21.72 -19.54 6.44
N SER A 198 22.05 -18.37 5.90
CA SER A 198 21.23 -17.17 6.06
C SER A 198 19.83 -17.31 5.43
N GLY A 199 19.69 -18.10 4.36
CA GLY A 199 18.40 -18.41 3.74
C GLY A 199 17.55 -19.39 4.55
N LEU A 200 18.19 -20.31 5.28
CA LEU A 200 17.55 -21.32 6.13
C LEU A 200 17.11 -20.77 7.49
N GLU A 201 17.86 -19.84 8.08
CA GLU A 201 17.56 -19.19 9.36
C GLU A 201 16.07 -18.74 9.52
N PRO A 202 15.46 -18.01 8.56
CA PRO A 202 14.06 -17.62 8.69
C PRO A 202 13.06 -18.78 8.56
N LEU A 203 13.43 -19.90 7.92
CA LEU A 203 12.58 -21.09 7.86
C LEU A 203 12.59 -21.85 9.19
N LEU A 204 13.77 -21.99 9.79
CA LEU A 204 13.94 -22.58 11.11
C LEU A 204 13.22 -21.76 12.19
N SER A 205 13.35 -20.43 12.14
CA SER A 205 12.62 -19.53 13.04
C SER A 205 11.12 -19.74 12.95
N ARG A 206 10.55 -19.83 11.73
CA ARG A 206 9.11 -20.07 11.52
C ARG A 206 8.66 -21.43 12.05
N MET A 207 9.47 -22.48 11.89
CA MET A 207 9.16 -23.81 12.42
C MET A 207 9.14 -23.84 13.94
N ASN A 208 10.14 -23.21 14.59
CA ASN A 208 10.18 -23.13 16.05
C ASN A 208 9.00 -22.34 16.62
N SER A 209 8.61 -21.22 15.99
CA SER A 209 7.43 -20.46 16.42
C SER A 209 6.14 -21.27 16.29
N ALA A 210 6.01 -22.08 15.23
CA ALA A 210 4.85 -22.95 15.03
C ALA A 210 4.81 -24.13 16.02
N GLU A 211 5.95 -24.59 16.53
CA GLU A 211 6.03 -25.59 17.61
C GLU A 211 5.70 -24.99 18.98
N GLU A 212 6.13 -23.76 19.28
CA GLU A 212 5.79 -23.03 20.52
C GLU A 212 4.29 -22.72 20.63
N ASP A 213 3.63 -22.38 19.51
CA ASP A 213 2.19 -22.14 19.47
C ASP A 213 1.35 -23.44 19.59
N ALA A 214 1.97 -24.60 19.36
CA ALA A 214 1.32 -25.91 19.42
C ALA A 214 1.41 -26.59 20.80
N ASP A 215 2.13 -26.01 21.77
CA ASP A 215 2.26 -26.57 23.13
C ASP A 215 1.14 -26.02 24.05
N PRO A 216 0.11 -26.81 24.40
CA PRO A 216 -1.06 -26.34 25.15
C PRO A 216 -0.75 -25.89 26.58
N ASN A 217 0.45 -26.16 27.10
CA ASN A 217 0.88 -25.76 28.44
C ASN A 217 1.35 -24.29 28.56
N HIS A 218 1.53 -23.54 27.46
CA HIS A 218 1.94 -22.12 27.52
C HIS A 218 0.78 -21.12 27.66
N GLN A 219 -0.46 -21.51 27.34
CA GLN A 219 -1.63 -20.62 27.50
C GLN A 219 -2.18 -20.56 28.94
N GLU A 220 -1.87 -21.56 29.79
CA GLU A 220 -2.34 -21.56 31.20
C GLU A 220 -1.52 -20.64 32.13
N ALA A 221 -0.32 -20.20 31.72
CA ALA A 221 0.54 -19.34 32.54
C ALA A 221 0.26 -17.84 32.39
N GLN A 222 -0.42 -17.40 31.32
CA GLN A 222 -0.71 -15.98 31.06
C GLN A 222 -2.12 -15.53 31.47
N THR A 223 -2.99 -16.46 31.88
CA THR A 223 -4.37 -16.15 32.29
C THR A 223 -4.59 -16.10 33.81
N ASN A 224 -3.53 -16.32 34.61
CA ASN A 224 -3.59 -16.39 36.08
C ASN A 224 -2.65 -15.40 36.81
N GLY A 225 -2.35 -14.25 36.21
CA GLY A 225 -1.65 -13.12 36.86
C GLY A 225 -2.42 -11.82 36.65
#